data_AF-E9MYG3-F1
#
_entry.id   AF-E9MYG3-F1
#
_cell.length_a   1.000
_cell.length_b   1.000
_cell.length_c   1.000
_cell.angle_alpha   90.00
_cell.angle_beta   90.00
_cell.angle_gamma   90.00
#
_symmetry.space_group_name_H-M   'P 1'
#
loop_
_entity.id
_entity.type
_entity.pdbx_description
1 polymer ?
#
loop_
_entity_poly.entity_id
_entity_poly.type
_entity_poly.pdbx_seq_one_letter_code
_entity_poly.pdbx_strand_id
1 'polypeptide(L)'
;GMAHRGRLNVLVNIIEKPASLIFAEFEEKTDKDNLSYADVKYHLGYSNSRMTTSGKEVKLSLAFNPSHLECVDPVVTGSVRARQTLIGDKDRSKYMPILIHGDAAFAGQGVVAETLNLMNLEGYTTGGTFHIVVNNQIGFTTLPDESRS
;
A
#
# COMPACT_ATOMS: atom_id res chain seq x y z
N GLY A 1 -1.57 -1.28 0.05
CA GLY A 1 -1.00 -0.41 1.09
C GLY A 1 0.45 -0.74 1.24
N MET A 2 1.28 0.23 1.58
CA MET A 2 2.70 -0.01 1.81
C MET A 2 3.27 1.04 2.77
N ALA A 3 4.11 0.60 3.71
CA ALA A 3 4.92 1.49 4.54
C ALA A 3 6.03 2.22 3.72
N HIS A 4 6.93 2.93 4.40
CA HIS A 4 8.00 3.69 3.74
C HIS A 4 9.13 2.82 3.16
N ARG A 5 9.38 1.62 3.72
CA ARG A 5 10.54 0.75 3.41
C ARG A 5 10.52 0.30 1.94
N GLY A 6 11.42 0.83 1.12
CA GLY A 6 11.51 0.47 -0.30
C GLY A 6 10.41 1.08 -1.20
N ARG A 7 9.61 2.02 -0.69
CA ARG A 7 8.45 2.55 -1.41
C ARG A 7 8.81 3.19 -2.76
N LEU A 8 9.87 3.99 -2.81
CA LEU A 8 10.33 4.61 -4.06
C LEU A 8 10.76 3.56 -5.09
N ASN A 9 11.37 2.46 -4.63
CA ASN A 9 11.73 1.34 -5.51
C ASN A 9 10.48 0.65 -6.07
N VAL A 10 9.46 0.40 -5.23
CA VAL A 10 8.18 -0.16 -5.68
C VAL A 10 7.48 0.78 -6.67
N LEU A 11 7.44 2.08 -6.38
CA LEU A 11 6.85 3.07 -7.28
C LEU A 11 7.50 3.04 -8.67
N VAL A 12 8.83 3.03 -8.75
CA VAL A 12 9.55 3.06 -10.03
C VAL A 12 9.56 1.70 -10.72
N ASN A 13 9.92 0.62 -10.02
CA ASN A 13 10.21 -0.67 -10.66
C ASN A 13 8.99 -1.61 -10.74
N ILE A 14 7.98 -1.39 -9.90
CA ILE A 14 6.77 -2.24 -9.87
C ILE A 14 5.56 -1.50 -10.44
N ILE A 15 5.34 -0.24 -10.07
CA ILE A 15 4.22 0.57 -10.57
C ILE A 15 4.59 1.35 -11.85
N GLU A 16 5.88 1.50 -12.16
CA GLU A 16 6.38 2.28 -13.31
C GLU A 16 6.00 3.77 -13.25
N LYS A 17 6.02 4.36 -12.04
CA LYS A 17 6.01 5.82 -11.87
C LYS A 17 7.25 6.41 -12.55
N PRO A 18 7.12 7.40 -13.45
CA PRO A 18 8.26 8.01 -14.11
C PRO A 18 9.30 8.52 -13.11
N ALA A 19 10.55 8.09 -13.27
CA ALA A 19 11.65 8.51 -12.39
C ALA A 19 11.85 10.03 -12.40
N SER A 20 11.54 10.71 -13.51
CA SER A 20 11.57 12.17 -13.61
C SER A 20 10.63 12.86 -12.59
N LEU A 21 9.46 12.27 -12.32
CA LEU A 21 8.55 12.80 -11.29
C LEU A 21 9.14 12.61 -9.88
N ILE A 22 9.77 11.46 -9.63
CA ILE A 22 10.48 11.23 -8.37
C ILE A 22 11.61 12.25 -8.20
N PHE A 23 12.43 12.48 -9.23
CA PHE A 23 13.52 13.46 -9.16
C PHE A 23 13.00 14.88 -8.95
N ALA A 24 11.88 15.28 -9.58
CA ALA A 24 11.25 16.57 -9.32
C ALA A 24 10.81 16.72 -7.85
N GLU A 25 10.31 15.66 -7.21
CA GLU A 25 9.98 15.62 -5.77
C GLU A 25 11.24 15.70 -4.87
N PHE A 26 12.43 15.39 -5.39
CA PHE A 26 13.70 15.60 -4.69
C PHE A 26 14.23 17.02 -4.84
N GLU A 27 14.03 17.63 -6.01
CA GLU A 27 14.52 19.00 -6.28
C GLU A 27 13.59 20.08 -5.74
N GLU A 28 12.45 19.73 -5.14
CA GLU A 28 11.39 20.65 -4.70
C GLU A 28 10.93 21.60 -5.83
N LYS A 29 11.15 21.19 -7.09
CA LYS A 29 10.66 21.88 -8.29
C LYS A 29 9.20 21.52 -8.54
N THR A 30 8.39 21.62 -7.49
CA THR A 30 6.94 21.48 -7.58
C THR A 30 6.35 22.86 -7.84
N ASP A 31 5.41 22.90 -8.78
CA ASP A 31 4.66 24.09 -9.14
C ASP A 31 3.96 24.65 -7.89
N LYS A 32 4.44 25.81 -7.38
CA LYS A 32 4.03 26.36 -6.08
C LYS A 32 2.55 26.76 -6.02
N ASP A 33 1.94 26.96 -7.19
CA ASP A 33 0.52 27.28 -7.34
C ASP A 33 -0.36 26.02 -7.36
N ASN A 34 0.26 24.84 -7.41
CA ASN A 34 -0.41 23.55 -7.39
C ASN A 34 -0.37 22.95 -5.98
N LEU A 35 -1.42 23.19 -5.19
CA LEU A 35 -1.65 22.62 -3.85
C LEU A 35 -1.75 21.07 -3.83
N SER A 36 -1.57 20.39 -4.96
CA SER A 36 -1.69 18.95 -5.13
C SER A 36 -0.55 18.13 -4.52
N TYR A 37 0.52 18.76 -4.02
CA TYR A 37 1.72 18.12 -3.46
C TYR A 37 1.98 18.49 -2.00
N ALA A 38 1.00 18.29 -1.12
CA ALA A 38 1.10 18.64 0.30
C ALA A 38 1.58 17.49 1.21
N ASP A 39 2.35 16.52 0.70
CA ASP A 39 2.86 15.41 1.50
C ASP A 39 4.27 14.99 1.08
N VAL A 40 4.99 14.31 1.97
CA VAL A 40 6.37 13.87 1.73
C VAL A 40 6.41 12.78 0.65
N LYS A 41 7.49 12.76 -0.15
CA LYS A 41 7.67 11.88 -1.32
C LYS A 41 7.40 10.39 -1.06
N TYR A 42 7.67 9.90 0.16
CA TYR A 42 7.43 8.52 0.57
C TYR A 42 6.02 8.26 1.12
N HIS A 43 5.09 9.19 0.98
CA HIS A 43 3.64 9.01 1.19
C HIS A 43 2.85 9.00 -0.12
N LEU A 44 3.45 9.49 -1.21
CA LEU A 44 2.76 9.65 -2.48
C LEU A 44 2.39 8.30 -3.10
N GLY A 45 1.20 8.24 -3.69
CA GLY A 45 0.70 7.11 -4.46
C GLY A 45 0.96 7.28 -5.96
N TYR A 46 0.64 6.23 -6.71
CA TYR A 46 0.61 6.27 -8.18
C TYR A 46 -0.27 5.13 -8.70
N SER A 47 -0.87 5.30 -9.86
CA SER A 47 -1.62 4.25 -10.53
C SER A 47 -1.15 4.13 -11.97
N ASN A 48 -0.99 2.89 -12.42
CA ASN A 48 -0.58 2.61 -13.80
C ASN A 48 -1.15 1.26 -14.26
N SER A 49 -1.28 1.08 -15.57
CA SER A 49 -1.55 -0.20 -16.20
C SER A 49 -0.23 -0.84 -16.63
N ARG A 50 -0.07 -2.14 -16.40
CA ARG A 50 1.11 -2.91 -16.84
C ARG A 50 0.72 -4.12 -17.64
N MET A 51 1.47 -4.36 -18.72
CA MET A 51 1.36 -5.60 -19.48
C MET A 51 2.20 -6.68 -18.79
N THR A 52 1.56 -7.79 -18.42
CA THR A 52 2.27 -8.96 -17.89
C THR A 52 3.04 -9.69 -18.99
N THR A 53 3.99 -10.53 -18.61
CA THR A 53 4.72 -11.42 -19.54
C THR A 53 3.77 -12.37 -20.29
N SER A 54 2.56 -12.59 -19.77
CA SER A 54 1.51 -13.38 -20.42
C SER A 54 0.68 -12.63 -21.46
N GLY A 55 0.95 -11.33 -21.68
CA GLY A 55 0.18 -10.47 -22.59
C GLY A 55 -1.17 -9.99 -22.02
N LYS A 56 -1.44 -10.22 -20.73
CA LYS A 56 -2.61 -9.66 -20.02
C LYS A 56 -2.24 -8.36 -19.34
N GLU A 57 -3.12 -7.36 -19.43
CA GLU A 57 -2.97 -6.10 -18.71
C GLU A 57 -3.45 -6.26 -17.26
N VAL A 58 -2.70 -5.66 -16.32
CA VAL A 58 -3.07 -5.55 -14.91
C VAL A 58 -2.96 -4.08 -14.49
N LYS A 59 -4.01 -3.57 -13.85
CA LYS A 59 -4.01 -2.23 -13.25
C LYS A 59 -3.45 -2.30 -11.84
N LEU A 60 -2.40 -1.53 -11.58
CA LEU A 60 -1.74 -1.43 -10.29
C LEU A 60 -1.95 -0.04 -9.71
N SER A 61 -2.34 0.04 -8.45
CA SER A 61 -2.53 1.29 -7.73
C SER A 61 -1.89 1.20 -6.35
N LEU A 62 -0.93 2.07 -6.09
CA LEU A 62 -0.38 2.28 -4.76
C LEU A 62 -1.08 3.47 -4.10
N ALA A 63 -1.77 3.21 -2.99
CA ALA A 63 -2.49 4.24 -2.24
C ALA A 63 -1.54 5.22 -1.54
N PHE A 64 -1.99 6.47 -1.40
CA PHE A 64 -1.37 7.45 -0.50
C PHE A 64 -1.58 7.02 0.95
N ASN A 65 -0.65 7.34 1.85
CA ASN A 65 -0.79 7.05 3.28
C ASN A 65 0.02 8.02 4.14
N PRO A 66 -0.46 8.34 5.36
CA PRO A 66 0.32 9.12 6.32
C PRO A 66 1.47 8.30 6.91
N SER A 67 2.30 8.96 7.73
CA SER A 67 3.39 8.30 8.50
C SER A 67 2.89 7.28 9.53
N HIS A 68 1.63 7.36 9.94
CA HIS A 68 1.03 6.44 10.91
C HIS A 68 0.96 5.05 10.29
N LEU A 69 1.90 4.19 10.68
CA LEU A 69 2.09 2.87 10.09
C LEU A 69 0.81 2.04 10.23
N GLU A 70 0.56 1.19 9.23
CA GLU A 70 -0.61 0.30 9.14
C GLU A 70 -1.99 0.99 9.04
N CYS A 71 -2.10 2.30 9.27
CA CYS A 71 -3.37 3.04 9.16
C CYS A 71 -4.02 2.95 7.76
N VAL A 72 -3.21 2.74 6.72
CA VAL A 72 -3.70 2.59 5.33
C VAL A 72 -4.32 1.22 5.05
N ASP A 73 -4.11 0.22 5.91
CA ASP A 73 -4.54 -1.16 5.69
C ASP A 73 -6.06 -1.27 5.50
N PRO A 74 -6.91 -0.79 6.43
CA PRO A 74 -8.36 -0.85 6.25
C PRO A 74 -8.84 0.06 5.12
N VAL A 75 -8.10 1.13 4.81
CA VAL A 75 -8.42 2.04 3.69
C VAL A 75 -8.27 1.30 2.37
N VAL A 76 -7.20 0.53 2.19
CA VAL A 76 -6.94 -0.22 0.96
C VAL A 76 -7.92 -1.37 0.79
N THR A 77 -8.19 -2.15 1.85
CA THR A 77 -9.18 -3.24 1.78
C THR A 77 -10.58 -2.70 1.51
N GLY A 78 -10.98 -1.60 2.15
CA GLY A 78 -12.23 -0.89 1.86
C GLY A 78 -12.30 -0.37 0.42
N SER A 79 -11.21 0.19 -0.10
CA SER A 79 -11.11 0.66 -1.49
C SER A 79 -11.27 -0.47 -2.51
N VAL A 80 -10.73 -1.66 -2.22
CA VAL A 80 -10.92 -2.86 -3.05
C VAL A 80 -12.36 -3.37 -2.94
N ARG A 81 -12.90 -3.46 -1.73
CA ARG A 81 -14.29 -3.87 -1.47
C ARG A 81 -15.29 -2.99 -2.24
N ALA A 82 -15.06 -1.68 -2.25
CA ALA A 82 -15.87 -0.73 -3.01
C ALA A 82 -15.83 -1.03 -4.52
N ARG A 83 -14.64 -1.27 -5.09
CA ARG A 83 -14.50 -1.62 -6.52
C ARG A 83 -15.18 -2.93 -6.88
N GLN A 84 -15.00 -3.97 -6.05
CA GLN A 84 -15.68 -5.26 -6.24
C GLN A 84 -17.20 -5.08 -6.26
N THR A 85 -17.72 -4.28 -5.32
CA THR A 85 -19.16 -3.96 -5.25
C THR A 85 -19.64 -3.23 -6.49
N LEU A 86 -18.92 -2.20 -6.93
CA LEU A 86 -19.29 -1.36 -8.07
C LEU A 86 -19.40 -2.14 -9.38
N ILE A 87 -18.56 -3.17 -9.58
CA ILE A 87 -18.59 -3.99 -10.79
C ILE A 87 -19.37 -5.31 -10.63
N GLY A 88 -19.99 -5.55 -9.47
CA GLY A 88 -20.72 -6.79 -9.19
C GLY A 88 -19.84 -8.05 -9.10
N ASP A 89 -18.57 -7.91 -8.71
CA ASP A 89 -17.58 -8.99 -8.55
C ASP A 89 -17.87 -9.82 -7.29
N LYS A 90 -18.88 -10.69 -7.36
CA LYS A 90 -19.35 -11.51 -6.23
C LYS A 90 -18.35 -12.60 -5.85
N ASP A 91 -17.64 -13.15 -6.81
CA ASP A 91 -16.55 -14.12 -6.64
C ASP A 91 -15.25 -13.46 -6.20
N ARG A 92 -15.17 -12.13 -6.25
CA ARG A 92 -14.03 -11.32 -5.77
C ARG A 92 -12.74 -11.69 -6.51
N SER A 93 -12.85 -11.97 -7.80
CA SER A 93 -11.76 -12.47 -8.63
C SER A 93 -11.07 -11.39 -9.46
N LYS A 94 -11.58 -10.15 -9.47
CA LYS A 94 -11.09 -9.07 -10.35
C LYS A 94 -10.19 -8.06 -9.65
N TYR A 95 -10.35 -7.89 -8.34
CA TYR A 95 -9.54 -6.98 -7.53
C TYR A 95 -9.02 -7.69 -6.29
N MET A 96 -7.74 -7.52 -5.98
CA MET A 96 -7.09 -8.09 -4.81
C MET A 96 -6.34 -7.00 -4.04
N PRO A 97 -6.52 -6.87 -2.71
CA PRO A 97 -5.68 -6.02 -1.89
C PRO A 97 -4.29 -6.64 -1.71
N ILE A 98 -3.27 -5.80 -1.79
CA ILE A 98 -1.89 -6.14 -1.41
C ILE A 98 -1.47 -5.16 -0.31
N LEU A 99 -1.02 -5.69 0.83
CA LEU A 99 -0.54 -4.92 1.98
C LEU A 99 0.91 -5.28 2.27
N ILE A 100 1.77 -4.26 2.40
CA ILE A 100 3.21 -4.40 2.62
C ILE A 100 3.58 -3.69 3.92
N HIS A 101 4.06 -4.48 4.88
CA HIS A 101 4.26 -4.07 6.27
C HIS A 101 5.74 -4.06 6.65
N GLY A 102 6.09 -3.34 7.72
CA GLY A 102 7.33 -3.58 8.47
C GLY A 102 7.09 -4.59 9.59
N ASP A 103 8.09 -5.39 9.95
CA ASP A 103 8.00 -6.40 11.02
C ASP A 103 7.52 -5.83 12.37
N ALA A 104 8.15 -4.76 12.85
CA ALA A 104 7.77 -4.18 14.15
C ALA A 104 6.36 -3.57 14.13
N ALA A 105 5.98 -2.89 13.05
CA ALA A 105 4.67 -2.26 12.93
C ALA A 105 3.55 -3.30 12.76
N PHE A 106 3.80 -4.36 12.00
CA PHE A 106 2.85 -5.46 11.81
C PHE A 106 2.48 -6.13 13.12
N ALA A 107 3.45 -6.31 14.03
CA ALA A 107 3.22 -6.89 15.35
C ALA A 107 2.63 -5.87 16.35
N GLY A 108 3.02 -4.60 16.27
CA GLY A 108 2.71 -3.60 17.30
C GLY A 108 1.46 -2.75 17.07
N GLN A 109 0.95 -2.64 15.84
CA GLN A 109 -0.21 -1.79 15.54
C GLN A 109 -1.51 -2.59 15.57
N GLY A 110 -2.39 -2.27 16.52
CA GLY A 110 -3.68 -2.96 16.70
C GLY A 110 -4.60 -2.94 15.47
N VAL A 111 -4.47 -1.91 14.62
CA VAL A 111 -5.25 -1.81 13.37
C VAL A 111 -4.98 -2.96 12.40
N VAL A 112 -3.82 -3.61 12.49
CA VAL A 112 -3.51 -4.83 11.72
C VAL A 112 -4.44 -5.96 12.15
N ALA A 113 -4.55 -6.21 13.45
CA ALA A 113 -5.45 -7.24 13.99
C ALA A 113 -6.92 -6.93 13.70
N GLU A 114 -7.33 -5.66 13.83
CA GLU A 114 -8.68 -5.22 13.45
C GLU A 114 -8.96 -5.48 11.97
N THR A 115 -8.03 -5.14 11.08
CA THR A 115 -8.18 -5.35 9.63
C THR A 115 -8.24 -6.84 9.28
N LEU A 116 -7.43 -7.68 9.92
CA LEU A 116 -7.48 -9.14 9.77
C LEU A 116 -8.82 -9.69 10.26
N ASN A 117 -9.38 -9.19 11.36
CA ASN A 117 -10.70 -9.59 11.85
C ASN A 117 -11.82 -9.32 10.82
N LEU A 118 -11.68 -8.26 10.00
CA LEU A 118 -12.63 -7.95 8.93
C LEU A 118 -12.56 -8.90 7.72
N MET A 119 -11.49 -9.69 7.57
CA MET A 119 -11.18 -10.38 6.30
C MET A 119 -12.27 -11.36 5.83
N ASN A 120 -13.05 -11.93 6.75
CA ASN A 120 -14.09 -12.93 6.45
C ASN A 120 -15.51 -12.46 6.79
N LEU A 121 -15.70 -11.22 7.22
CA LEU A 121 -17.03 -10.67 7.47
C LEU A 121 -17.71 -10.31 6.15
N GLU A 122 -18.97 -10.69 5.97
CA GLU A 122 -19.70 -10.54 4.69
C GLU A 122 -19.65 -9.10 4.13
N GLY A 123 -19.80 -8.10 5.01
CA GLY A 123 -19.78 -6.68 4.66
C GLY A 123 -18.41 -6.15 4.22
N TYR A 124 -17.33 -6.83 4.60
CA TYR A 124 -15.95 -6.30 4.51
C TYR A 124 -15.03 -7.15 3.65
N THR A 125 -15.30 -8.46 3.52
CA THR A 125 -14.40 -9.40 2.88
C THR A 125 -14.14 -9.05 1.42
N THR A 126 -12.86 -9.09 1.05
CA THR A 126 -12.33 -8.88 -0.30
C THR A 126 -11.92 -10.19 -0.99
N GLY A 127 -12.23 -11.35 -0.40
CA GLY A 127 -11.84 -12.65 -0.96
C GLY A 127 -10.40 -13.07 -0.61
N GLY A 128 -9.78 -12.37 0.33
CA GLY A 128 -8.38 -12.51 0.71
C GLY A 128 -7.60 -11.22 0.49
N THR A 129 -6.48 -11.10 1.20
CA THR A 129 -5.49 -10.03 1.05
C THR A 129 -4.12 -10.67 0.98
N PHE A 130 -3.27 -10.22 0.07
CA PHE A 130 -1.89 -10.70 0.01
C PHE A 130 -0.99 -9.81 0.87
N HIS A 131 -0.44 -10.39 1.93
CA HIS A 131 0.39 -9.68 2.90
C HIS A 131 1.88 -9.97 2.64
N ILE A 132 2.70 -8.92 2.62
CA ILE A 132 4.16 -9.01 2.53
C ILE A 132 4.74 -8.30 3.76
N VAL A 133 5.42 -9.04 4.63
CA VAL A 133 6.12 -8.45 5.78
C VAL A 133 7.59 -8.30 5.41
N VAL A 134 8.07 -7.05 5.29
CA VAL A 134 9.49 -6.76 5.09
C VAL A 134 10.19 -6.88 6.44
N ASN A 135 10.55 -8.10 6.80
CA ASN A 135 11.20 -8.42 8.06
C ASN A 135 12.72 -8.22 7.96
N ASN A 136 13.16 -6.99 8.25
CA ASN A 136 14.57 -6.63 8.37
C ASN A 136 15.10 -6.79 9.80
N GLN A 137 14.33 -7.42 10.69
CA GLN A 137 14.70 -7.76 12.07
C GLN A 137 15.03 -6.55 12.95
N ILE A 138 14.46 -5.37 12.67
CA ILE A 138 14.65 -4.17 13.49
C ILE A 138 13.56 -3.11 13.26
N GLY A 139 12.98 -2.62 14.35
CA GLY A 139 12.08 -1.48 14.35
C GLY A 139 12.81 -0.21 14.78
N PHE A 140 13.32 0.58 13.83
CA PHE A 140 14.20 1.72 14.13
C PHE A 140 15.45 1.28 14.91
N THR A 141 15.48 1.42 16.23
CA THR A 141 16.56 0.95 17.12
C THR A 141 16.13 -0.22 18.01
N THR A 142 14.87 -0.63 17.94
CA THR A 142 14.26 -1.67 18.79
C THR A 142 14.44 -3.05 18.16
N LEU A 143 14.93 -4.00 18.96
CA LEU A 143 15.18 -5.36 18.51
C LEU A 143 13.89 -6.20 18.47
N PRO A 144 13.87 -7.31 17.70
CA PRO A 144 12.73 -8.21 17.60
C PRO A 144 12.13 -8.62 18.94
N ASP A 145 12.98 -9.02 19.89
CA ASP A 145 12.58 -9.53 21.21
C ASP A 145 11.96 -8.45 22.11
N GLU A 146 12.12 -7.18 21.74
CA GLU A 146 11.51 -6.03 22.43
C GLU A 146 10.22 -5.56 21.73
N SER A 147 10.00 -5.96 20.49
CA SER A 147 8.89 -5.49 19.63
C SER A 147 7.68 -6.42 19.57
N ARG A 148 7.83 -7.68 20.01
CA ARG A 148 6.77 -8.71 19.97
C ARG A 148 7.00 -9.78 21.04
N SER A 149 5.95 -10.50 21.40
CA SER A 149 5.96 -11.62 22.37
C SER A 149 5.81 -12.97 21.70
#